data_AF-A0A433UT40-F1
#
_entry.id   AF-A0A433UT40-F1
#
_cell.length_a   1.000
_cell.length_b   1.000
_cell.length_c   1.000
_cell.angle_alpha   90.00
_cell.angle_beta   90.00
_cell.angle_gamma   90.00
#
_symmetry.space_group_name_H-M   'P 1'
#
loop_
_entity.id
_entity.type
_entity.pdbx_description
1 polymer ?
#
loop_
_entity_poly.entity_id
_entity_poly.type
_entity_poly.pdbx_seq_one_letter_code
_entity_poly.pdbx_strand_id
1 'polypeptide(L)' 'MGKKDIQQLEAVAREFDMTEEERRDFGDFIEEEKESGNVGTKHERGDFTYQELRQKAREFLGLG' A
#
# COMPACT_ATOMS: atom_id res chain seq x y z
N MET A 1 5.96 9.60 -0.03
CA MET A 1 4.54 9.58 -0.48
C MET A 1 3.89 10.95 -0.64
N GLY A 2 2.94 11.08 -1.59
CA GLY A 2 2.06 12.24 -1.69
C GLY A 2 0.85 12.15 -0.74
N LYS A 3 0.15 13.27 -0.49
CA LYS A 3 -1.04 13.30 0.40
C LYS A 3 -2.15 12.33 -0.01
N LYS A 4 -2.29 12.03 -1.31
CA LYS A 4 -3.29 11.08 -1.81
C LYS A 4 -2.94 9.63 -1.45
N ASP A 5 -1.65 9.27 -1.49
CA ASP A 5 -1.19 7.93 -1.14
C ASP A 5 -1.48 7.61 0.33
N ILE A 6 -1.21 8.58 1.22
CA ILE A 6 -1.49 8.46 2.66
C ILE A 6 -2.98 8.18 2.91
N GLN A 7 -3.87 8.89 2.22
CA GLN A 7 -5.32 8.68 2.36
C GLN A 7 -5.76 7.29 1.88
N GLN A 8 -5.17 6.81 0.78
CA GLN A 8 -5.47 5.46 0.28
C GLN A 8 -4.92 4.38 1.22
N LEU A 9 -3.72 4.58 1.77
CA LEU A 9 -3.11 3.69 2.75
C LEU A 9 -3.94 3.63 4.04
N GLU A 10 -4.42 4.77 4.55
CA GLU A 10 -5.32 4.81 5.70
C GLU A 10 -6.65 4.11 5.43
N ALA A 11 -7.23 4.29 4.24
CA ALA A 11 -8.46 3.62 3.86
C ALA A 11 -8.27 2.10 3.80
N VAL A 12 -7.17 1.61 3.23
CA VAL A 12 -6.82 0.19 3.18
C VAL A 12 -6.53 -0.34 4.58
N ALA A 13 -5.72 0.35 5.38
CA ALA A 13 -5.43 -0.05 6.76
C ALA A 13 -6.72 -0.23 7.57
N ARG A 14 -7.68 0.69 7.41
CA ARG A 14 -8.99 0.57 8.05
C ARG A 14 -9.85 -0.56 7.48
N GLU A 15 -9.76 -0.85 6.18
CA GLU A 15 -10.51 -1.97 5.57
C GLU A 15 -10.05 -3.33 6.09
N PHE A 16 -8.77 -3.47 6.41
CA PHE A 16 -8.18 -4.71 6.91
C PHE A 16 -8.00 -4.75 8.43
N ASP A 17 -8.58 -3.78 9.15
CA ASP A 17 -8.46 -3.64 10.60
C ASP A 17 -6.99 -3.63 11.10
N MET A 18 -6.08 -3.06 10.30
CA MET A 18 -4.66 -2.91 10.66
C MET A 18 -4.51 -2.01 11.90
N THR A 19 -3.65 -2.43 12.81
CA THR A 19 -3.15 -1.60 13.90
C THR A 19 -2.28 -0.45 13.38
N GLU A 20 -1.97 0.53 14.23
CA GLU A 20 -1.05 1.63 13.85
C GLU A 20 0.34 1.12 13.47
N GLU A 21 0.81 0.04 14.11
CA GLU A 21 2.07 -0.62 13.82
C GLU A 21 2.01 -1.31 12.44
N GLU A 22 1.00 -2.14 12.20
CA GLU A 22 0.81 -2.79 10.89
C GLU A 22 0.61 -1.78 9.76
N ARG A 23 -0.09 -0.66 10.03
CA ARG A 23 -0.26 0.42 9.05
C ARG A 23 1.08 1.07 8.70
N ARG A 24 1.96 1.24 9.68
CA ARG A 24 3.29 1.81 9.48
C ARG A 24 4.17 0.84 8.68
N ASP A 25 4.21 -0.42 9.09
CA ASP A 25 4.96 -1.48 8.41
C ASP A 25 4.44 -1.72 6.98
N PHE A 26 3.13 -1.64 6.78
CA PHE A 26 2.52 -1.71 5.45
C PHE A 26 2.93 -0.51 4.59
N GLY A 27 3.07 0.68 5.17
CA GLY A 27 3.61 1.85 4.48
C GLY A 27 5.05 1.61 4.00
N ASP A 28 5.90 1.08 4.87
CA ASP A 28 7.30 0.77 4.57
C ASP A 28 7.40 -0.32 3.49
N PHE A 29 6.56 -1.37 3.57
CA PHE A 29 6.45 -2.42 2.54
C PHE A 29 6.11 -1.86 1.15
N ILE A 30 5.16 -0.90 1.08
CA ILE A 30 4.78 -0.26 -0.18
C ILE A 30 5.91 0.59 -0.76
N GLU A 31 6.72 1.26 0.09
CA GLU A 31 7.89 2.00 -0.39
C GLU A 31 8.99 1.05 -0.89
N GLU A 32 9.26 -0.05 -0.19
CA GLU A 32 10.21 -1.08 -0.63
C GLU A 32 9.81 -1.71 -1.98
N GLU A 33 8.51 -2.00 -2.17
CA GLU A 33 8.00 -2.48 -3.45
C GLU A 33 8.24 -1.47 -4.59
N LYS A 34 8.06 -0.17 -4.34
CA LYS A 34 8.37 0.86 -5.34
C LYS A 34 9.86 0.92 -5.65
N GLU A 35 10.72 0.78 -4.65
CA GLU A 35 12.19 0.76 -4.83
C GLU A 35 12.68 -0.48 -5.57
N SER A 36 12.04 -1.64 -5.37
CA SER A 36 12.35 -2.89 -6.07
C SER A 36 11.88 -2.91 -7.53
N GLY A 37 11.15 -1.87 -7.95
CA GLY A 37 10.58 -1.72 -9.29
C GLY A 37 9.18 -2.30 -9.43
N ASN A 38 8.60 -2.85 -8.35
CA ASN A 38 7.19 -3.21 -8.26
C ASN A 38 6.37 -1.94 -8.06
N VAL A 39 6.13 -1.21 -9.13
CA VAL A 39 5.37 0.04 -9.12
C VAL A 39 3.92 -0.18 -9.54
N GLY A 40 3.02 0.69 -9.09
CA GLY A 40 1.62 0.65 -9.48
C GLY A 40 1.39 0.91 -10.96
N THR A 41 0.28 0.40 -11.49
CA THR A 41 -0.11 0.48 -12.91
C THR A 41 -0.47 1.89 -13.39
N LYS A 42 -0.51 2.90 -12.51
CA LYS A 42 -0.81 4.28 -12.91
C LYS A 42 0.42 4.90 -13.61
N HIS A 43 0.35 4.83 -14.94
CA HIS A 43 1.31 5.34 -15.91
C HIS A 43 1.90 6.72 -15.54
N GLU A 44 3.21 6.83 -15.72
CA GLU A 44 4.15 7.95 -15.46
C GLU A 44 4.61 8.18 -14.01
N ARG A 45 3.84 7.80 -12.98
CA ARG A 45 4.25 8.04 -11.57
C ARG A 45 4.59 6.78 -10.79
N GLY A 46 4.11 5.61 -11.22
CA GLY A 46 4.34 4.36 -10.50
C GLY A 46 3.58 4.25 -9.17
N ASP A 47 2.55 5.07 -8.98
CA ASP A 47 1.72 5.04 -7.78
C ASP A 47 0.70 3.90 -7.84
N PHE A 48 0.61 3.15 -6.74
CA PHE A 48 -0.40 2.11 -6.58
C PHE A 48 -1.81 2.72 -6.55
N THR A 49 -2.68 2.14 -7.35
CA THR A 49 -4.12 2.35 -7.24
C THR A 49 -4.65 1.74 -5.94
N TYR A 50 -5.84 2.15 -5.52
CA TYR A 50 -6.48 1.58 -4.33
C TYR A 50 -6.63 0.06 -4.41
N GLN A 51 -6.94 -0.48 -5.60
CA GLN A 51 -7.10 -1.92 -5.79
C GLN A 51 -5.77 -2.67 -5.64
N GLU A 52 -4.67 -2.09 -6.13
CA GLU A 52 -3.35 -2.69 -5.96
C GLU A 52 -2.88 -2.62 -4.51
N LEU A 53 -3.10 -1.48 -3.83
CA LEU A 53 -2.83 -1.38 -2.38
C LEU A 53 -3.64 -2.43 -1.60
N ARG A 54 -4.89 -2.67 -1.98
CA ARG A 54 -5.73 -3.70 -1.36
C ARG A 54 -5.20 -5.11 -1.59
N GLN A 55 -4.66 -5.39 -2.79
CA GLN A 55 -4.01 -6.67 -3.07
C GLN A 55 -2.71 -6.81 -2.27
N LYS A 56 -1.88 -5.78 -2.24
CA LYS A 56 -0.63 -5.72 -1.47
C LYS A 56 -0.88 -5.87 0.03
N ALA A 57 -1.97 -5.32 0.56
CA ALA A 57 -2.37 -5.53 1.94
C ALA A 57 -2.71 -6.99 2.24
N ARG A 58 -3.35 -7.70 1.29
CA ARG A 58 -3.59 -9.15 1.45
C ARG A 58 -2.30 -9.95 1.44
N GLU A 59 -1.37 -9.62 0.55
CA GLU A 59 -0.04 -10.23 0.48
C GLU A 59 0.72 -9.98 1.81
N PHE A 60 0.75 -8.74 2.29
CA PHE A 60 1.39 -8.33 3.54
C PHE A 60 0.82 -9.05 4.78
N LEU A 61 -0.51 -9.15 4.87
CA LEU A 61 -1.20 -9.82 5.99
C LEU A 61 -1.24 -11.35 5.86
N GLY A 62 -0.68 -11.93 4.80
CA GLY A 62 -0.70 -13.38 4.57
C GLY A 62 -2.11 -13.93 4.30
N LEU A 63 -3.02 -13.10 3.80
CA LEU A 63 -4.40 -13.47 3.42
C LEU A 63 -4.53 -13.90 1.95
N GLY A 64 -3.40 -14.07 1.25
CA GLY A 64 -3.28 -14.38 -0.17
C GLY A 64 -2.85 -15.80 -0.45
#